data_AF-A0A4R0Z0V6-F1
#
_entry.id   AF-A0A4R0Z0V6-F1
#
_cell.length_a   1.000
_cell.length_b   1.000
_cell.length_c   1.000
_cell.angle_alpha   90.00
_cell.angle_beta   90.00
_cell.angle_gamma   90.00
#
_symmetry.space_group_name_H-M   'P 1'
#
loop_
_entity.id
_entity.type
_entity.pdbx_description
1 polymer ?
#
loop_
_entity_poly.entity_id
_entity_poly.type
_entity_poly.pdbx_seq_one_letter_code
_entity_poly.pdbx_strand_id
1 'polypeptide(L)'
;MIRLPLLDASRPEHFPDPRRAMAEPNGLLAFGGDLSPRRLLAAYARGIFPWFNEDEPILWWSPDPRCVFHTERLQPNRSLRRQLAGKSWWISADQAFRDVVEACAAPRPRQSGTWISPAMLDAYVGLHAMGHAHSIEVWDDDRLIGGIYGVAIGRLFCGESMFSVESGGSKVALLALADLLHRWGFPLIDAQVTNSHLMSMGAVEYPRGEFLRMVEQLVQVPGQPGTWRRFTPLLAESWERIRGS
;
A
#
# COMPACT_ATOMS: atom_id res chain seq x y z
N MET A 1 -11.74 -21.69 -20.99
CA MET A 1 -11.55 -20.38 -21.64
C MET A 1 -12.00 -19.32 -20.66
N ILE A 2 -11.06 -18.52 -20.13
CA ILE A 2 -11.38 -17.39 -19.24
C ILE A 2 -12.00 -16.28 -20.09
N ARG A 3 -13.13 -15.71 -19.67
CA ARG A 3 -13.76 -14.55 -20.31
C ARG A 3 -13.70 -13.37 -19.34
N LEU A 4 -12.86 -12.39 -19.64
CA LEU A 4 -12.72 -11.17 -18.85
C LEU A 4 -13.25 -9.97 -19.63
N PRO A 5 -13.87 -8.99 -18.96
CA PRO A 5 -14.17 -7.68 -19.54
C PRO A 5 -12.88 -6.96 -19.95
N LEU A 6 -12.84 -6.46 -21.19
CA LEU A 6 -11.84 -5.48 -21.63
C LEU A 6 -12.30 -4.08 -21.19
N LEU A 7 -11.43 -3.33 -20.51
CA LEU A 7 -11.75 -1.97 -20.09
C LEU A 7 -11.72 -0.99 -21.29
N ASP A 8 -12.72 -0.11 -21.33
CA ASP A 8 -12.83 0.96 -22.32
C ASP A 8 -11.80 2.06 -22.03
N ALA A 9 -10.90 2.32 -22.99
CA ALA A 9 -9.88 3.35 -22.90
C ALA A 9 -10.47 4.76 -22.80
N SER A 10 -11.67 5.00 -23.35
CA SER A 10 -12.35 6.30 -23.33
C SER A 10 -13.09 6.60 -22.03
N ARG A 11 -13.26 5.59 -21.15
CA ARG A 11 -14.00 5.69 -19.88
C ARG A 11 -13.15 5.21 -18.70
N PRO A 12 -12.12 5.96 -18.30
CA PRO A 12 -11.18 5.54 -17.25
C PRO A 12 -11.83 5.28 -15.89
N GLU A 13 -12.96 5.92 -15.58
CA GLU A 13 -13.68 5.71 -14.32
C GLU A 13 -14.56 4.44 -14.26
N HIS A 14 -14.78 3.76 -15.39
CA HIS A 14 -15.69 2.62 -15.45
C HIS A 14 -14.96 1.29 -15.22
N PHE A 15 -15.42 0.58 -14.20
CA PHE A 15 -15.00 -0.79 -13.88
C PHE A 15 -16.22 -1.69 -13.71
N PRO A 16 -16.11 -3.00 -14.03
CA PRO A 16 -17.12 -3.99 -13.62
C PRO A 16 -17.28 -4.02 -12.10
N ASP A 17 -18.44 -4.48 -11.62
CA ASP A 17 -18.68 -4.67 -10.19
C ASP A 17 -17.65 -5.65 -9.60
N PRO A 18 -16.84 -5.27 -8.60
CA PRO A 18 -15.80 -6.13 -8.04
C PRO A 18 -16.36 -7.41 -7.39
N ARG A 19 -17.64 -7.45 -7.03
CA ARG A 19 -18.32 -8.67 -6.53
C ARG A 19 -18.43 -9.77 -7.59
N ARG A 20 -18.21 -9.42 -8.87
CA ARG A 20 -18.21 -10.36 -10.00
C ARG A 20 -16.83 -10.88 -10.35
N ALA A 21 -15.78 -10.49 -9.62
CA ALA A 21 -14.43 -10.99 -9.90
C ALA A 21 -14.35 -12.50 -9.67
N MET A 22 -13.49 -13.16 -10.44
CA MET A 22 -13.35 -14.61 -10.46
C MET A 22 -12.95 -15.18 -9.10
N ALA A 23 -13.35 -16.42 -8.83
CA ALA A 23 -12.86 -17.18 -7.68
C ALA A 23 -11.46 -17.78 -7.95
N GLU A 24 -11.17 -18.13 -9.21
CA GLU A 24 -9.87 -18.66 -9.66
C GLU A 24 -9.57 -18.16 -11.08
N PRO A 25 -8.47 -17.39 -11.30
CA PRO A 25 -7.58 -16.81 -10.30
C PRO A 25 -8.32 -15.87 -9.34
N ASN A 26 -8.03 -15.96 -8.05
CA ASN A 26 -8.77 -15.25 -7.01
C ASN A 26 -8.73 -13.73 -7.23
N GLY A 27 -9.89 -13.15 -7.50
CA GLY A 27 -10.07 -11.72 -7.63
C GLY A 27 -9.86 -11.16 -9.02
N LEU A 28 -9.50 -11.95 -10.04
CA LEU A 28 -9.30 -11.43 -11.38
C LEU A 28 -10.62 -10.87 -11.94
N LEU A 29 -10.63 -9.58 -12.30
CA LEU A 29 -11.86 -8.83 -12.61
C LEU A 29 -11.94 -8.37 -14.06
N ALA A 30 -10.87 -7.78 -14.59
CA ALA A 30 -10.84 -7.17 -15.92
C ALA A 30 -9.40 -7.08 -16.43
N PHE A 31 -9.24 -6.76 -17.72
CA PHE A 31 -7.94 -6.51 -18.33
C PHE A 31 -7.96 -5.29 -19.27
N GLY A 32 -6.77 -4.80 -19.61
CA GLY A 32 -6.55 -3.66 -20.49
C GLY A 32 -6.79 -2.30 -19.83
N GLY A 33 -7.06 -1.28 -20.64
CA GLY A 33 -7.09 0.11 -20.21
C GLY A 33 -5.69 0.73 -20.18
N ASP A 34 -5.42 1.52 -19.14
CA ASP A 34 -4.21 2.33 -18.98
C ASP A 34 -3.87 2.47 -17.48
N LEU A 35 -2.76 3.13 -17.15
CA LEU A 35 -2.40 3.45 -15.75
C LEU A 35 -2.57 4.96 -15.47
N SER A 36 -3.52 5.61 -16.13
CA SER A 36 -3.76 7.04 -15.90
C SER A 36 -4.21 7.28 -14.45
N PRO A 37 -3.84 8.44 -13.86
CA PRO A 37 -4.28 8.78 -12.51
C PRO A 37 -5.79 8.65 -12.29
N ARG A 38 -6.59 9.09 -13.28
CA ARG A 38 -8.06 9.00 -13.22
C ARG A 38 -8.54 7.55 -13.12
N ARG A 39 -7.95 6.62 -13.88
CA ARG A 39 -8.33 5.20 -13.83
C ARG A 39 -7.89 4.53 -12.54
N LEU A 40 -6.65 4.78 -12.10
CA LEU A 40 -6.13 4.21 -10.86
C LEU A 40 -6.96 4.64 -9.65
N LEU A 41 -7.23 5.94 -9.51
CA LEU A 41 -8.05 6.46 -8.42
C LEU A 41 -9.47 5.87 -8.45
N ALA A 42 -10.05 5.72 -9.66
CA ALA A 42 -11.35 5.08 -9.82
C ALA A 42 -11.35 3.59 -9.43
N ALA A 43 -10.24 2.88 -9.66
CA ALA A 43 -10.07 1.48 -9.27
C ALA A 43 -9.99 1.34 -7.74
N TYR A 44 -9.07 2.08 -7.10
CA TYR A 44 -8.89 2.04 -5.65
C TYR A 44 -10.16 2.45 -4.90
N ALA A 45 -10.88 3.47 -5.40
CA ALA A 45 -12.16 3.91 -4.83
C ALA A 45 -13.26 2.83 -4.88
N ARG A 46 -13.03 1.73 -5.62
CA ARG A 46 -13.92 0.57 -5.75
C ARG A 46 -13.30 -0.71 -5.19
N GLY A 47 -12.18 -0.62 -4.47
CA GLY A 47 -11.48 -1.80 -3.94
C GLY A 47 -10.85 -2.67 -5.05
N ILE A 48 -10.41 -2.04 -6.14
CA ILE A 48 -9.73 -2.69 -7.27
C ILE A 48 -8.29 -2.16 -7.35
N PHE A 49 -7.33 -3.02 -7.68
CA PHE A 49 -5.94 -2.63 -7.89
C PHE A 49 -5.35 -3.30 -9.15
N PRO A 50 -4.39 -2.65 -9.83
CA PRO A 50 -3.66 -3.26 -10.92
C PRO A 50 -2.58 -4.22 -10.39
N TRP A 51 -2.42 -5.38 -11.02
CA TRP A 51 -1.31 -6.29 -10.70
C TRP A 51 -1.04 -7.22 -11.88
N PHE A 52 0.12 -7.11 -12.52
CA PHE A 52 0.45 -7.84 -13.74
C PHE A 52 1.97 -7.90 -13.92
N ASN A 53 2.46 -8.90 -14.65
CA ASN A 53 3.86 -9.00 -15.07
C ASN A 53 4.12 -8.15 -16.33
N GLU A 54 5.38 -7.82 -16.61
CA GLU A 54 5.75 -6.94 -17.74
C GLU A 54 5.27 -7.46 -19.11
N ASP A 55 5.22 -8.79 -19.29
CA ASP A 55 4.75 -9.44 -20.51
C ASP A 55 3.21 -9.64 -20.57
N GLU A 56 2.49 -9.25 -19.52
CA GLU A 56 1.04 -9.39 -19.41
C GLU A 56 0.33 -8.08 -19.76
N PRO A 57 -0.91 -8.13 -20.31
CA PRO A 57 -1.75 -6.94 -20.34
C PRO A 57 -2.03 -6.46 -18.91
N ILE A 58 -2.38 -5.18 -18.74
CA ILE A 58 -2.81 -4.66 -17.43
C ILE A 58 -3.97 -5.52 -16.92
N LEU A 59 -3.81 -6.14 -15.74
CA LEU A 59 -4.84 -6.93 -15.07
C LEU A 59 -5.32 -6.20 -13.81
N TRP A 60 -6.62 -6.28 -13.55
CA TRP A 60 -7.29 -5.62 -12.44
C TRP A 60 -7.94 -6.63 -11.51
N TRP A 61 -7.74 -6.45 -10.20
CA TRP A 61 -8.04 -7.47 -9.19
C TRP A 61 -8.88 -6.95 -8.03
N SER A 62 -9.73 -7.81 -7.48
CA SER A 62 -10.47 -7.61 -6.23
C SER A 62 -10.71 -8.98 -5.56
N PRO A 63 -9.73 -9.50 -4.79
CA PRO A 63 -9.74 -10.84 -4.20
C PRO A 63 -10.78 -11.00 -3.09
N ASP A 64 -11.13 -12.26 -2.83
CA ASP A 64 -12.00 -12.70 -1.75
C ASP A 64 -11.36 -13.93 -1.05
N PRO A 65 -10.96 -13.83 0.23
CA PRO A 65 -11.04 -12.66 1.10
C PRO A 65 -10.05 -11.54 0.73
N ARG A 66 -10.23 -10.37 1.35
CA ARG A 66 -9.35 -9.20 1.28
C ARG A 66 -8.51 -9.08 2.55
N CYS A 67 -7.19 -8.93 2.40
CA CYS A 67 -6.26 -8.77 3.51
C CYS A 67 -6.16 -7.30 3.95
N VAL A 68 -6.26 -7.00 5.24
CA VAL A 68 -6.13 -5.64 5.79
C VAL A 68 -5.39 -5.64 7.13
N PHE A 69 -4.90 -4.47 7.53
CA PHE A 69 -4.48 -4.20 8.90
C PHE A 69 -5.40 -3.17 9.55
N HIS A 70 -5.73 -3.37 10.82
CA HIS A 70 -6.33 -2.33 11.65
C HIS A 70 -5.25 -1.40 12.18
N THR A 71 -5.37 -0.11 11.88
CA THR A 71 -4.36 0.88 12.26
C THR A 71 -4.18 0.99 13.77
N GLU A 72 -5.26 0.82 14.55
CA GLU A 72 -5.24 0.85 16.02
C GLU A 72 -4.52 -0.35 16.67
N ARG A 73 -4.47 -1.51 15.99
CA ARG A 73 -4.02 -2.79 16.56
C ARG A 73 -2.55 -3.07 16.29
N LEU A 74 -1.95 -2.36 15.34
CA LEU A 74 -0.56 -2.55 14.97
C LEU A 74 0.38 -2.01 16.05
N GLN A 75 1.12 -2.91 16.69
CA GLN A 75 2.03 -2.60 17.78
C GLN A 75 3.36 -3.36 17.61
N PRO A 76 4.50 -2.75 17.99
CA PRO A 76 5.79 -3.43 17.98
C PRO A 76 5.79 -4.56 19.03
N ASN A 77 6.17 -5.76 18.60
CA ASN A 77 6.37 -6.87 19.52
C ASN A 77 7.70 -6.72 20.30
N ARG A 78 7.84 -7.45 21.42
CA ARG A 78 9.03 -7.39 22.28
C ARG A 78 10.33 -7.69 21.53
N SER A 79 10.30 -8.63 20.58
CA SER A 79 11.48 -8.99 19.80
C SER A 79 11.96 -7.83 18.93
N LEU A 80 11.03 -7.14 18.27
CA LEU A 80 11.33 -5.97 17.46
C LEU A 80 11.90 -4.85 18.34
N ARG A 81 11.28 -4.52 19.48
CA ARG A 81 11.82 -3.49 20.40
C ARG A 81 13.26 -3.78 20.81
N ARG A 82 13.56 -5.03 21.17
CA ARG A 82 14.93 -5.45 21.50
C ARG A 82 15.90 -5.30 20.32
N GLN A 83 15.45 -5.57 19.10
CA GLN A 83 16.24 -5.38 17.88
C GLN A 83 16.48 -3.89 17.56
N LEU A 84 15.52 -3.03 17.91
CA LEU A 84 15.61 -1.58 17.69
C LEU A 84 16.39 -0.83 18.78
N ALA A 85 16.63 -1.48 19.92
CA ALA A 85 17.38 -0.89 21.02
C ALA A 85 18.78 -0.43 20.57
N GLY A 86 19.08 0.85 20.78
CA GLY A 86 20.37 1.45 20.41
C GLY A 86 20.53 1.83 18.94
N LYS A 87 19.52 1.61 18.08
CA LYS A 87 19.55 2.09 16.70
C LYS A 87 19.22 3.59 16.64
N SER A 88 20.00 4.34 15.87
CA SER A 88 19.85 5.78 15.60
C SER A 88 18.98 6.07 14.37
N TRP A 89 18.05 5.17 14.07
CA TRP A 89 17.19 5.32 12.90
C TRP A 89 16.23 6.49 13.03
N TRP A 90 15.76 7.02 11.91
CA TRP A 90 14.71 8.02 11.88
C TRP A 90 13.72 7.74 10.75
N ILE A 91 12.54 8.37 10.81
CA ILE A 91 11.42 8.07 9.94
C ILE A 91 10.94 9.37 9.28
N SER A 92 10.60 9.29 7.99
CA SER A 92 9.95 10.38 7.27
C SER A 92 8.72 9.95 6.47
N ALA A 93 8.01 10.95 5.96
CA ALA A 93 6.97 10.77 4.97
C ALA A 93 7.29 11.58 3.71
N ASP A 94 6.97 11.04 2.54
CA ASP A 94 7.01 11.72 1.25
C ASP A 94 8.34 12.44 0.95
N GLN A 95 9.47 11.99 1.53
CA GLN A 95 10.78 12.57 1.27
C GLN A 95 11.50 11.91 0.10
N ALA A 96 11.26 10.61 -0.11
CA ALA A 96 11.96 9.82 -1.10
C ALA A 96 11.02 8.79 -1.78
N PHE A 97 9.83 9.25 -2.20
CA PHE A 97 8.79 8.38 -2.75
C PHE A 97 9.28 7.50 -3.90
N ARG A 98 9.97 8.09 -4.88
CA ARG A 98 10.55 7.36 -6.02
C ARG A 98 11.51 6.27 -5.54
N ASP A 99 12.44 6.61 -4.65
CA ASP A 99 13.43 5.69 -4.13
C ASP A 99 12.78 4.52 -3.38
N VAL A 100 11.68 4.76 -2.66
CA VAL A 100 10.89 3.70 -2.00
C VAL A 100 10.27 2.75 -3.02
N VAL A 101 9.66 3.27 -4.10
CA VAL A 101 9.04 2.44 -5.13
C VAL A 101 10.11 1.63 -5.88
N GLU A 102 11.24 2.25 -6.23
CA GLU A 102 12.38 1.60 -6.88
C GLU A 102 12.99 0.52 -5.98
N ALA A 103 13.16 0.77 -4.68
CA ALA A 103 13.63 -0.23 -3.73
C ALA A 103 12.62 -1.38 -3.54
N CYS A 104 11.31 -1.12 -3.68
CA CYS A 104 10.30 -2.18 -3.73
C CYS A 104 10.38 -3.02 -5.01
N ALA A 105 10.83 -2.43 -6.11
CA ALA A 105 10.98 -3.08 -7.41
C ALA A 105 12.26 -3.94 -7.53
N ALA A 106 13.23 -3.75 -6.62
CA ALA A 106 14.49 -4.46 -6.64
C ALA A 106 14.30 -5.98 -6.48
N PRO A 107 15.08 -6.82 -7.21
CA PRO A 107 15.05 -8.27 -7.06
C PRO A 107 15.33 -8.69 -5.61
N ARG A 108 14.49 -9.56 -5.06
CA ARG A 108 14.69 -10.09 -3.71
C ARG A 108 15.40 -11.44 -3.81
N PRO A 109 16.33 -11.78 -2.90
CA PRO A 109 17.12 -13.03 -2.97
C PRO A 109 16.32 -14.35 -3.05
N ARG A 110 15.00 -14.31 -2.84
CA ARG A 110 14.08 -15.47 -2.90
C ARG A 110 12.80 -15.21 -3.70
N GLN A 111 12.75 -14.14 -4.49
CA GLN A 111 11.56 -13.78 -5.28
C GLN A 111 12.02 -13.43 -6.70
N SER A 112 11.58 -14.23 -7.66
CA SER A 112 11.81 -14.00 -9.08
C SER A 112 10.93 -12.85 -9.56
N GLY A 113 11.56 -11.71 -9.83
CA GLY A 113 10.92 -10.52 -10.39
C GLY A 113 10.03 -9.74 -9.41
N THR A 114 9.77 -8.48 -9.74
CA THR A 114 8.72 -7.68 -9.12
C THR A 114 7.74 -7.26 -10.22
N TRP A 115 6.47 -7.09 -9.86
CA TRP A 115 5.43 -6.59 -10.77
C TRP A 115 5.55 -5.08 -11.03
N ILE A 116 6.52 -4.41 -10.40
CA ILE A 116 6.72 -2.97 -10.50
C ILE A 116 7.58 -2.69 -11.74
N SER A 117 6.92 -2.65 -12.89
CA SER A 117 7.53 -2.22 -14.14
C SER A 117 7.79 -0.70 -14.15
N PRO A 118 8.59 -0.18 -15.10
CA PRO A 118 8.78 1.26 -15.28
C PRO A 118 7.45 2.03 -15.42
N ALA A 119 6.46 1.44 -16.10
CA ALA A 119 5.14 2.04 -16.27
C ALA A 119 4.37 2.16 -14.93
N MET A 120 4.50 1.17 -14.04
CA MET A 120 3.91 1.23 -12.70
C MET A 120 4.60 2.30 -11.85
N LEU A 121 5.94 2.36 -11.89
CA LEU A 121 6.72 3.38 -11.19
C LEU A 121 6.28 4.79 -11.60
N ASP A 122 6.22 5.07 -12.89
CA ASP A 122 5.81 6.39 -13.39
C ASP A 122 4.36 6.72 -13.02
N ALA A 123 3.46 5.74 -13.03
CA ALA A 123 2.07 5.92 -12.62
C ALA A 123 1.94 6.31 -11.13
N TYR A 124 2.62 5.61 -10.22
CA TYR A 124 2.58 5.96 -8.79
C TYR A 124 3.33 7.24 -8.47
N VAL A 125 4.44 7.54 -9.17
CA VAL A 125 5.12 8.85 -9.03
C VAL A 125 4.20 9.98 -9.50
N GLY A 126 3.43 9.77 -10.57
CA GLY A 126 2.39 10.71 -11.01
C GLY A 126 1.30 10.91 -9.94
N LEU A 127 0.80 9.82 -9.34
CA LEU A 127 -0.15 9.91 -8.22
C LEU A 127 0.44 10.62 -6.99
N HIS A 128 1.71 10.41 -6.70
CA HIS A 128 2.41 11.09 -5.61
C HIS A 128 2.51 12.59 -5.85
N ALA A 129 2.89 13.00 -7.07
CA ALA A 129 2.93 14.41 -7.46
C ALA A 129 1.55 15.10 -7.37
N MET A 130 0.47 14.34 -7.55
CA MET A 130 -0.91 14.80 -7.38
C MET A 130 -1.39 14.76 -5.91
N GLY A 131 -0.58 14.27 -4.98
CA GLY A 131 -0.92 14.17 -3.55
C GLY A 131 -1.89 13.03 -3.21
N HIS A 132 -1.87 11.95 -3.99
CA HIS A 132 -2.68 10.75 -3.77
C HIS A 132 -1.88 9.52 -3.35
N ALA A 133 -0.60 9.44 -3.73
CA ALA A 133 0.28 8.35 -3.29
C ALA A 133 1.32 8.88 -2.31
N HIS A 134 1.58 8.09 -1.27
CA HIS A 134 2.42 8.50 -0.16
C HIS A 134 3.37 7.39 0.27
N SER A 135 4.52 7.79 0.79
CA SER A 135 5.54 6.89 1.30
C SER A 135 5.87 7.20 2.76
N ILE A 136 6.27 6.16 3.49
CA ILE A 136 6.96 6.26 4.77
C ILE A 136 8.34 5.65 4.59
N GLU A 137 9.36 6.42 4.93
CA GLU A 137 10.76 6.03 4.79
C GLU A 137 11.40 5.78 6.15
N VAL A 138 12.28 4.79 6.24
CA VAL A 138 13.10 4.50 7.43
C VAL A 138 14.56 4.64 7.03
N TRP A 139 15.29 5.43 7.81
CA TRP A 139 16.65 5.85 7.53
C TRP A 139 17.60 5.42 8.64
N ASP A 140 18.83 5.08 8.26
CA ASP A 140 19.98 4.99 9.15
C ASP A 140 21.00 6.01 8.69
N ASP A 141 21.19 7.09 9.47
CA ASP A 141 21.79 8.34 8.99
C ASP A 141 21.12 8.79 7.67
N ASP A 142 21.88 8.92 6.57
CA ASP A 142 21.36 9.31 5.25
C ASP A 142 20.98 8.10 4.37
N ARG A 143 21.09 6.87 4.88
CA ARG A 143 20.83 5.64 4.11
C ARG A 143 19.38 5.22 4.25
N LEU A 144 18.67 5.12 3.12
CA LEU A 144 17.33 4.55 3.07
C LEU A 144 17.39 3.02 3.30
N ILE A 145 16.92 2.55 4.46
CA ILE A 145 17.05 1.16 4.89
C ILE A 145 15.72 0.38 4.89
N GLY A 146 14.60 1.06 4.68
CA GLY A 146 13.29 0.44 4.58
C GLY A 146 12.22 1.46 4.25
N GLY A 147 11.05 0.97 3.87
CA GLY A 147 9.93 1.86 3.57
C GLY A 147 8.70 1.11 3.09
N ILE A 148 7.61 1.85 3.00
CA ILE A 148 6.31 1.41 2.48
C ILE A 148 5.71 2.56 1.67
N TYR A 149 5.01 2.24 0.58
CA TYR A 149 4.22 3.22 -0.15
C TYR A 149 2.80 2.71 -0.41
N GLY A 150 1.89 3.64 -0.66
CA GLY A 150 0.49 3.33 -0.94
C GLY A 150 -0.30 4.51 -1.48
N VAL A 151 -1.57 4.27 -1.78
CA VAL A 151 -2.51 5.27 -2.31
C VAL A 151 -3.57 5.60 -1.25
N ALA A 152 -3.80 6.89 -1.01
CA ALA A 152 -4.82 7.41 -0.11
C ALA A 152 -6.01 7.96 -0.90
N ILE A 153 -7.21 7.45 -0.61
CA ILE A 153 -8.47 7.97 -1.18
C ILE A 153 -9.50 8.10 -0.06
N GLY A 154 -9.88 9.35 0.24
CA GLY A 154 -10.62 9.64 1.45
C GLY A 154 -9.86 9.12 2.67
N ARG A 155 -10.51 8.30 3.49
CA ARG A 155 -9.89 7.61 4.64
C ARG A 155 -9.57 6.13 4.42
N LEU A 156 -9.47 5.72 3.15
CA LEU A 156 -8.91 4.43 2.75
C LEU A 156 -7.44 4.63 2.39
N PHE A 157 -6.56 3.79 2.94
CA PHE A 157 -5.18 3.69 2.50
C PHE A 157 -4.92 2.29 1.94
N CYS A 158 -4.53 2.21 0.68
CA CYS A 158 -4.14 0.97 0.01
C CYS A 158 -2.60 0.88 -0.02
N GLY A 159 -2.03 0.01 0.80
CA GLY A 159 -0.58 -0.21 0.83
C GLY A 159 -0.15 -1.05 -0.36
N GLU A 160 0.75 -0.54 -1.20
CA GLU A 160 1.13 -1.22 -2.44
C GLU A 160 2.27 -2.21 -2.23
N SER A 161 3.36 -1.74 -1.66
CA SER A 161 4.52 -2.58 -1.35
C SER A 161 5.38 -1.95 -0.27
N MET A 162 6.22 -2.77 0.32
CA MET A 162 7.21 -2.39 1.32
C MET A 162 8.51 -3.14 1.09
N PHE A 163 9.63 -2.56 1.50
CA PHE A 163 10.96 -3.16 1.41
C PHE A 163 11.74 -2.96 2.71
N SER A 164 12.75 -3.81 2.89
CA SER A 164 13.65 -3.78 4.04
C SER A 164 15.05 -4.16 3.56
N VAL A 165 15.98 -3.21 3.61
CA VAL A 165 17.42 -3.48 3.41
C VAL A 165 18.02 -3.95 4.72
N GLU A 166 17.73 -3.25 5.83
CA GLU A 166 18.06 -3.73 7.16
C GLU A 166 16.87 -4.44 7.79
N SER A 167 17.13 -5.52 8.54
CA SER A 167 16.08 -6.28 9.21
C SER A 167 15.23 -5.36 10.09
N GLY A 168 13.91 -5.44 9.96
CA GLY A 168 12.97 -4.63 10.74
C GLY A 168 12.56 -3.30 10.09
N GLY A 169 13.27 -2.81 9.07
CA GLY A 169 12.96 -1.55 8.38
C GLY A 169 11.53 -1.47 7.84
N SER A 170 11.07 -2.47 7.07
CA SER A 170 9.69 -2.49 6.56
C SER A 170 8.64 -2.54 7.67
N LYS A 171 8.93 -3.24 8.78
CA LYS A 171 8.03 -3.35 9.92
C LYS A 171 7.94 -2.04 10.70
N VAL A 172 9.04 -1.31 10.85
CA VAL A 172 9.04 0.05 11.41
C VAL A 172 8.23 0.98 10.52
N ALA A 173 8.41 0.93 9.20
CA ALA A 173 7.66 1.74 8.25
C ALA A 173 6.14 1.48 8.35
N LEU A 174 5.72 0.21 8.41
CA LEU A 174 4.32 -0.18 8.58
C LEU A 174 3.73 0.30 9.92
N LEU A 175 4.46 0.17 11.03
CA LEU A 175 4.00 0.63 12.34
C LEU A 175 3.86 2.16 12.39
N ALA A 176 4.81 2.88 11.80
CA ALA A 176 4.79 4.34 11.74
C ALA A 176 3.65 4.85 10.84
N LEU A 177 3.44 4.21 9.68
CA LEU A 177 2.30 4.47 8.82
C LEU A 177 0.98 4.25 9.59
N ALA A 178 0.84 3.11 10.28
CA ALA A 178 -0.36 2.77 11.02
C ALA A 178 -0.68 3.78 12.13
N ASP A 179 0.34 4.22 12.89
CA ASP A 179 0.17 5.27 13.89
C ASP A 179 -0.31 6.59 13.27
N LEU A 180 0.34 7.03 12.19
CA LEU A 180 -0.01 8.28 11.50
C LEU A 180 -1.45 8.24 10.96
N LEU A 181 -1.80 7.15 10.28
CA LEU A 181 -3.14 6.90 9.75
C LEU A 181 -4.20 6.83 10.86
N HIS A 182 -3.90 6.15 11.98
CA HIS A 182 -4.81 6.07 13.13
C HIS A 182 -5.12 7.45 13.70
N ARG A 183 -4.09 8.30 13.88
CA ARG A 183 -4.25 9.70 14.35
C ARG A 183 -5.12 10.54 13.41
N TRP A 184 -5.15 10.21 12.11
CA TRP A 184 -5.99 10.88 11.11
C TRP A 184 -7.36 10.24 10.92
N GLY A 185 -7.68 9.20 11.71
CA GLY A 185 -8.96 8.51 11.65
C GLY A 185 -9.12 7.59 10.45
N PHE A 186 -8.03 7.12 9.84
CA PHE A 186 -8.03 6.03 8.87
C PHE A 186 -8.06 4.70 9.65
N PRO A 187 -9.11 3.89 9.53
CA PRO A 187 -9.26 2.69 10.36
C PRO A 187 -8.46 1.50 9.82
N LEU A 188 -8.14 1.49 8.53
CA LEU A 188 -7.59 0.34 7.82
C LEU A 188 -6.42 0.71 6.91
N ILE A 189 -5.48 -0.22 6.78
CA ILE A 189 -4.54 -0.32 5.66
C ILE A 189 -4.96 -1.54 4.84
N ASP A 190 -5.39 -1.35 3.60
CA ASP A 190 -5.63 -2.44 2.65
C ASP A 190 -4.28 -3.02 2.21
N ALA A 191 -4.11 -4.33 2.39
CA ALA A 191 -2.92 -5.10 2.05
C ALA A 191 -3.22 -6.16 0.96
N GLN A 192 -4.38 -6.02 0.29
CA GLN A 192 -4.82 -6.78 -0.86
C GLN A 192 -4.84 -8.30 -0.64
N VAL A 193 -3.72 -8.97 -0.89
CA VAL A 193 -3.59 -10.42 -0.94
C VAL A 193 -2.85 -10.93 0.29
N THR A 194 -3.47 -11.90 0.95
CA THR A 194 -2.91 -12.53 2.14
C THR A 194 -1.61 -13.28 1.85
N ASN A 195 -0.66 -13.17 2.77
CA ASN A 195 0.46 -14.10 2.86
C ASN A 195 0.85 -14.30 4.33
N SER A 196 1.59 -15.37 4.61
CA SER A 196 1.99 -15.74 5.98
C SER A 196 2.79 -14.65 6.70
N HIS A 197 3.56 -13.84 5.96
CA HIS A 197 4.32 -12.73 6.52
C HIS A 197 3.39 -11.62 7.04
N LEU A 198 2.40 -11.19 6.25
CA LEU A 198 1.42 -10.17 6.67
C LEU A 198 0.59 -10.65 7.87
N MET A 199 0.13 -11.90 7.86
CA MET A 199 -0.61 -12.48 8.99
C MET A 199 0.24 -12.50 10.26
N SER A 200 1.52 -12.81 10.17
CA SER A 200 2.45 -12.76 11.32
C SER A 200 2.67 -11.34 11.86
N MET A 201 2.36 -10.31 11.06
CA MET A 201 2.41 -8.90 11.45
C MET A 201 1.09 -8.37 12.01
N GLY A 202 0.03 -9.18 12.07
CA GLY A 202 -1.27 -8.79 12.60
C GLY A 202 -2.30 -8.40 11.55
N ALA A 203 -2.09 -8.77 10.28
CA ALA A 203 -3.13 -8.66 9.27
C ALA A 203 -4.31 -9.58 9.60
N VAL A 204 -5.48 -9.20 9.09
CA VAL A 204 -6.71 -9.99 9.15
C VAL A 204 -7.34 -10.04 7.77
N GLU A 205 -8.27 -10.98 7.59
CA GLU A 205 -9.00 -11.16 6.35
C GLU A 205 -10.46 -10.75 6.53
N TYR A 206 -10.99 -10.01 5.55
CA TYR A 206 -12.41 -9.70 5.44
C TYR A 206 -12.98 -10.38 4.19
N PRO A 207 -14.22 -10.91 4.24
CA PRO A 207 -14.94 -11.21 3.00
C PRO A 207 -14.98 -9.96 2.11
N ARG A 208 -14.75 -10.12 0.80
CA ARG A 208 -14.70 -8.99 -0.16
C ARG A 208 -15.92 -8.08 -0.03
N GLY A 209 -17.11 -8.65 0.14
CA GLY A 209 -18.34 -7.86 0.30
C GLY A 209 -18.35 -6.97 1.54
N GLU A 210 -17.73 -7.40 2.65
CA GLU A 210 -17.55 -6.58 3.85
C GLU A 210 -16.53 -5.46 3.62
N PHE A 211 -15.40 -5.81 3.00
CA PHE A 211 -14.38 -4.82 2.63
C PHE A 211 -14.94 -3.74 1.71
N LEU A 212 -15.67 -4.10 0.66
CA LEU A 212 -16.25 -3.15 -0.29
C LEU A 212 -17.25 -2.19 0.37
N ARG A 213 -18.04 -2.66 1.35
CA ARG A 213 -18.92 -1.77 2.14
C ARG A 213 -18.14 -0.74 2.94
N MET A 214 -16.99 -1.14 3.51
CA MET A 214 -16.10 -0.20 4.20
C MET A 214 -15.47 0.79 3.21
N VAL A 215 -15.02 0.32 2.04
CA VAL A 215 -14.47 1.18 0.98
C VAL A 215 -15.48 2.25 0.56
N GLU A 216 -16.73 1.88 0.26
CA GLU A 216 -17.80 2.79 -0.14
C GLU A 216 -18.00 3.95 0.85
N GLN A 217 -17.85 3.68 2.15
CA GLN A 217 -17.94 4.70 3.20
C GLN A 217 -16.66 5.53 3.30
N LEU A 218 -15.49 4.87 3.37
CA LEU A 218 -14.21 5.51 3.65
C LEU A 218 -13.77 6.48 2.56
N VAL A 219 -14.06 6.18 1.29
CA VAL A 219 -13.67 7.05 0.16
C VAL A 219 -14.45 8.36 0.14
N GLN A 220 -15.60 8.43 0.84
CA GLN A 220 -16.42 9.64 0.96
C GLN A 220 -15.99 10.53 2.13
N VAL A 221 -15.20 10.00 3.08
CA VAL A 221 -14.72 10.79 4.21
C VAL A 221 -13.45 11.54 3.80
N PRO A 222 -13.34 12.86 4.02
CA PRO A 222 -12.13 13.61 3.67
C PRO A 222 -10.87 13.01 4.31
N GLY A 223 -9.87 12.79 3.47
CA GLY A 223 -8.53 12.31 3.83
C GLY A 223 -7.56 13.43 4.16
N GLN A 224 -6.26 13.13 3.98
CA GLN A 224 -5.19 14.12 4.11
C GLN A 224 -4.66 14.52 2.73
N PRO A 225 -5.07 15.70 2.20
CA PRO A 225 -4.65 16.13 0.87
C PRO A 225 -3.21 16.68 0.88
N GLY A 226 -2.57 16.58 -0.29
CA GLY A 226 -1.24 17.15 -0.55
C GLY A 226 -0.11 16.33 0.06
N THR A 227 1.10 16.88 0.05
CA THR A 227 2.29 16.18 0.55
C THR A 227 2.21 15.89 2.05
N TRP A 228 2.61 14.68 2.43
CA TRP A 228 2.74 14.25 3.82
C TRP A 228 4.09 14.63 4.43
N ARG A 229 5.00 15.24 3.67
CA ARG A 229 6.33 15.65 4.17
C ARG A 229 6.27 16.53 5.41
N ARG A 230 5.24 17.38 5.49
CA ARG A 230 4.95 18.25 6.64
C ARG A 230 4.69 17.49 7.95
N PHE A 231 4.42 16.19 7.90
CA PHE A 231 4.14 15.34 9.05
C PHE A 231 5.35 14.52 9.51
N THR A 232 6.52 14.68 8.87
CA THR A 232 7.78 14.08 9.33
C THR A 232 8.04 14.30 10.84
N PRO A 233 7.79 15.50 11.42
CA PRO A 233 7.96 15.68 12.86
C PRO A 233 7.10 14.75 13.74
N LEU A 234 5.90 14.38 13.30
CA LEU A 234 5.04 13.43 14.03
C LEU A 234 5.63 12.01 14.02
N LEU A 235 6.36 11.65 12.97
CA LEU A 235 6.98 10.34 12.83
C LEU A 235 8.20 10.17 13.74
N ALA A 236 8.83 11.26 14.18
CA ALA A 236 9.82 11.20 15.24
C ALA A 236 9.19 10.72 16.56
N GLU A 237 7.98 11.18 16.91
CA GLU A 237 7.24 10.67 18.07
C GLU A 237 6.84 9.18 17.90
N SER A 238 6.45 8.79 16.68
CA SER A 238 6.14 7.41 16.35
C SER A 238 7.38 6.52 16.55
N TRP A 239 8.56 6.97 16.11
CA TRP A 239 9.82 6.25 16.27
C TRP A 239 10.15 5.97 17.74
N GLU A 240 10.07 6.99 18.60
CA GLU A 240 10.31 6.85 20.04
C GLU A 240 9.39 5.79 20.67
N ARG A 241 8.11 5.80 20.28
CA ARG A 241 7.14 4.81 20.75
C ARG A 241 7.41 3.41 20.22
N ILE A 242 7.86 3.29 18.98
CA ILE A 242 8.15 2.01 18.31
C ILE A 242 9.38 1.34 18.91
N ARG A 243 10.50 2.08 19.06
CA ARG A 243 11.74 1.55 19.63
C ARG A 243 11.59 1.18 21.11
N GLY A 244 10.69 1.87 21.80
CA GLY A 244 10.55 1.77 23.25
C GLY A 244 11.55 2.71 23.88
N SER A 245 11.01 3.74 24.54
CA SER A 245 11.76 4.65 25.42
C SER A 245 12.68 3.88 26.34
#